data_AF-A0AAN2BM94-F1
#
_entry.id   AF-A0AAN2BM94-F1
#
_cell.length_a   1.000
_cell.length_b   1.000
_cell.length_c   1.000
_cell.angle_alpha   90.00
_cell.angle_beta   90.00
_cell.angle_gamma   90.00
#
_symmetry.space_group_name_H-M   'P 1'
#
loop_
_entity.id
_entity.type
_entity.pdbx_description
1 polymer ?
#
loop_
_entity_poly.entity_id
_entity_poly.type
_entity_poly.pdbx_seq_one_letter_code
_entity_poly.pdbx_strand_id
1 'polypeptide(L)'
;MLSVGDQCETGQVVTEILGQGNIACCFFTEDKHIRWQYFENGKIVPAEMMPAVNIFDNILRNIAVSIPQDLRRHYYVHAAKSLYSAFHTNDPNKIDDAFGDIQKSLRDIRNAPVVYSVSGLVASIACMISTLLLLEQFGTPNSEVFYWAVLCSIAGSALSVMARSRKLWSDPNTSTIAVILQGSTRPIAGAILGVSSVILIRSEIILASLDNNIDTMAAVALFFGLCESAIPEMSKSVERRVFGEQA
;
A
#
# COMPACT_ATOMS: atom_id res chain seq x y z
N MET A 1 -19.87 -34.73 10.97
CA MET A 1 -19.75 -33.34 10.49
C MET A 1 -19.91 -32.42 11.69
N LEU A 2 -19.07 -31.39 11.81
CA LEU A 2 -19.18 -30.34 12.83
C LEU A 2 -20.34 -29.39 12.52
N SER A 3 -20.97 -28.86 13.56
CA SER A 3 -21.99 -27.81 13.54
C SER A 3 -21.53 -26.59 14.34
N VAL A 4 -22.14 -25.43 14.09
CA VAL A 4 -21.91 -24.24 14.93
C VAL A 4 -22.40 -24.52 16.34
N GLY A 5 -21.55 -24.23 17.35
CA GLY A 5 -21.79 -24.57 18.75
C GLY A 5 -21.12 -25.87 19.20
N ASP A 6 -20.63 -26.70 18.29
CA ASP A 6 -19.88 -27.92 18.65
C ASP A 6 -18.51 -27.57 19.23
N GLN A 7 -18.01 -28.42 20.13
CA GLN A 7 -16.63 -28.35 20.61
C GLN A 7 -15.69 -29.04 19.61
N CYS A 8 -14.63 -28.34 19.24
CA CYS A 8 -13.56 -28.89 18.42
C CYS A 8 -12.67 -29.84 19.25
N GLU A 9 -11.73 -30.56 18.62
CA GLU A 9 -10.84 -31.49 19.32
C GLU A 9 -9.93 -30.81 20.35
N THR A 10 -9.67 -29.52 20.18
CA THR A 10 -8.92 -28.71 21.15
C THR A 10 -9.83 -28.09 22.24
N GLY A 11 -11.11 -28.46 22.28
CA GLY A 11 -12.10 -28.00 23.28
C GLY A 11 -12.72 -26.62 23.00
N GLN A 12 -12.30 -25.91 21.95
CA GLN A 12 -12.83 -24.59 21.60
C GLN A 12 -14.19 -24.71 20.89
N VAL A 13 -15.09 -23.76 21.11
CA VAL A 13 -16.42 -23.76 20.48
C VAL A 13 -16.33 -23.22 19.04
N VAL A 14 -16.95 -23.92 18.11
CA VAL A 14 -17.10 -23.50 16.71
C VAL A 14 -18.13 -22.38 16.60
N THR A 15 -17.73 -21.22 16.09
CA THR A 15 -18.63 -20.07 15.92
C THR A 15 -19.15 -19.89 14.51
N GLU A 16 -18.35 -20.27 13.50
CA GLU A 16 -18.70 -20.07 12.08
C GLU A 16 -17.96 -21.08 11.21
N ILE A 17 -18.67 -21.73 10.29
CA ILE A 17 -18.11 -22.70 9.35
C ILE A 17 -17.81 -22.00 8.02
N LEU A 18 -16.56 -22.05 7.57
CA LEU A 18 -16.06 -21.36 6.38
C LEU A 18 -16.06 -22.25 5.13
N GLY A 19 -15.91 -23.56 5.34
CA GLY A 19 -15.97 -24.60 4.31
C GLY A 19 -15.96 -25.97 4.98
N GLN A 20 -16.82 -26.88 4.52
CA GLN A 20 -16.97 -28.19 5.11
C GLN A 20 -17.37 -29.22 4.06
N GLY A 21 -16.72 -30.38 4.12
CA GLY A 21 -17.00 -31.54 3.29
C GLY A 21 -16.71 -32.83 4.05
N ASN A 22 -16.64 -33.93 3.32
CA ASN A 22 -16.32 -35.24 3.91
C ASN A 22 -14.84 -35.34 4.32
N ILE A 23 -13.97 -34.60 3.63
CA ILE A 23 -12.52 -34.64 3.82
C ILE A 23 -12.07 -33.76 4.98
N ALA A 24 -12.53 -32.50 5.02
CA ALA A 24 -12.07 -31.51 5.97
C ALA A 24 -13.13 -30.44 6.27
N CYS A 25 -12.92 -29.71 7.37
CA CYS A 25 -13.70 -28.54 7.75
C CYS A 25 -12.76 -27.41 8.18
N CYS A 26 -13.03 -26.18 7.72
CA CYS A 26 -12.37 -24.96 8.17
C CYS A 26 -13.41 -24.05 8.83
N PHE A 27 -13.06 -23.47 9.99
CA PHE A 27 -14.01 -22.74 10.82
C PHE A 27 -13.34 -21.68 11.72
N PHE A 28 -14.13 -20.76 12.24
CA PHE A 28 -13.72 -19.85 13.33
C PHE A 28 -14.10 -20.42 14.69
N THR A 29 -13.28 -20.11 15.70
CA THR A 29 -13.57 -20.36 17.10
C THR A 29 -14.10 -19.11 17.81
N GLU A 30 -14.54 -19.25 19.06
CA GLU A 30 -14.94 -18.13 19.93
C GLU A 30 -13.83 -17.08 20.10
N ASP A 31 -12.57 -17.52 20.11
CA ASP A 31 -11.37 -16.66 20.17
C ASP A 31 -11.08 -15.93 18.86
N LYS A 32 -11.95 -16.03 17.86
CA LYS A 32 -11.77 -15.45 16.51
C LYS A 32 -10.54 -15.97 15.76
N HIS A 33 -10.05 -17.15 16.12
CA HIS A 33 -8.97 -17.84 15.41
C HIS A 33 -9.55 -18.76 14.34
N ILE A 34 -8.86 -18.87 13.19
CA ILE A 34 -9.17 -19.92 12.23
C ILE A 34 -8.56 -21.22 12.69
N ARG A 35 -9.37 -22.27 12.64
CA ARG A 35 -8.96 -23.65 12.80
C ARG A 35 -9.46 -24.47 11.62
N TRP A 36 -8.85 -25.64 11.46
CA TRP A 36 -9.29 -26.65 10.52
C TRP A 36 -9.22 -28.03 11.17
N GLN A 37 -10.03 -28.95 10.68
CA GLN A 37 -10.00 -30.36 11.06
C GLN A 37 -10.10 -31.23 9.82
N TYR A 38 -9.34 -32.32 9.82
CA TYR A 38 -9.37 -33.34 8.78
C TYR A 38 -10.16 -34.54 9.29
N PHE A 39 -11.07 -35.07 8.49
CA PHE A 39 -12.00 -36.14 8.89
C PHE A 39 -11.65 -37.50 8.29
N GLU A 40 -10.94 -37.54 7.17
CA GLU A 40 -10.52 -38.79 6.52
C GLU A 40 -9.26 -39.39 7.17
N ASN A 41 -8.92 -40.62 6.77
CA ASN A 41 -7.67 -41.30 7.15
C ASN A 41 -7.38 -41.32 8.66
N GLY A 42 -8.40 -41.58 9.49
CA GLY A 42 -8.25 -41.59 10.94
C GLY A 42 -7.95 -40.20 11.53
N LYS A 43 -8.37 -39.14 10.84
CA LYS A 43 -8.14 -37.72 11.18
C LYS A 43 -6.69 -37.26 11.07
N ILE A 44 -5.88 -38.01 10.32
CA ILE A 44 -4.48 -37.68 10.05
C ILE A 44 -4.38 -37.17 8.61
N VAL A 45 -3.79 -35.99 8.44
CA VAL A 45 -3.54 -35.42 7.11
C VAL A 45 -2.49 -36.29 6.39
N PRO A 46 -2.75 -36.76 5.15
CA PRO A 46 -1.77 -37.49 4.36
C PRO A 46 -0.49 -36.68 4.14
N ALA A 47 0.66 -37.36 4.08
CA ALA A 47 1.96 -36.71 3.89
C ALA A 47 2.00 -35.85 2.60
N GLU A 48 1.30 -36.28 1.55
CA GLU A 48 1.19 -35.56 0.27
C GLU A 48 0.42 -34.24 0.37
N MET A 49 -0.46 -34.11 1.37
CA MET A 49 -1.29 -32.91 1.61
C MET A 49 -0.69 -31.96 2.66
N MET A 50 0.36 -32.39 3.37
CA MET A 50 1.09 -31.53 4.32
C MET A 50 1.62 -30.21 3.71
N PRO A 51 2.05 -30.15 2.44
CA PRO A 51 2.39 -28.88 1.80
C PRO A 51 1.26 -27.84 1.87
N ALA A 52 -0.01 -28.25 1.71
CA ALA A 52 -1.15 -27.33 1.78
C ALA A 52 -1.28 -26.66 3.16
N VAL A 53 -1.09 -27.45 4.23
CA VAL A 53 -1.10 -26.96 5.61
C VAL A 53 0.05 -25.97 5.83
N ASN A 54 1.26 -26.30 5.37
CA ASN A 54 2.42 -25.42 5.50
C ASN A 54 2.23 -24.08 4.77
N ILE A 55 1.67 -24.10 3.56
CA ILE A 55 1.35 -22.89 2.79
C ILE A 55 0.30 -22.06 3.52
N PHE A 56 -0.74 -22.71 4.04
CA PHE A 56 -1.78 -22.05 4.82
C PHE A 56 -1.22 -21.37 6.07
N ASP A 57 -0.38 -22.05 6.86
CA ASP A 57 0.24 -21.48 8.06
C ASP A 57 1.16 -20.29 7.72
N ASN A 58 1.89 -20.38 6.61
CA ASN A 58 2.68 -19.26 6.08
C ASN A 58 1.79 -18.06 5.72
N ILE A 59 0.66 -18.31 5.06
CA ILE A 59 -0.32 -17.28 4.71
C ILE A 59 -0.90 -16.64 5.98
N LEU A 60 -1.28 -17.43 6.99
CA LEU A 60 -1.81 -16.91 8.25
C LEU A 60 -0.81 -16.00 8.96
N ARG A 61 0.49 -16.38 8.98
CA ARG A 61 1.57 -15.53 9.51
C ARG A 61 1.70 -14.23 8.73
N ASN A 62 1.69 -14.31 7.40
CA ASN A 62 1.78 -13.13 6.54
C ASN A 62 0.60 -12.17 6.75
N ILE A 63 -0.63 -12.71 6.90
CA ILE A 63 -1.83 -11.92 7.20
C ILE A 63 -1.68 -11.23 8.56
N ALA A 64 -1.23 -11.96 9.58
CA ALA A 64 -1.07 -11.41 10.94
C ALA A 64 -0.06 -10.24 10.98
N VAL A 65 0.99 -10.28 10.17
CA VAL A 65 2.04 -9.24 10.14
C VAL A 65 1.70 -8.09 9.18
N SER A 66 1.15 -8.40 8.00
CA SER A 66 1.13 -7.46 6.87
C SER A 66 -0.22 -6.81 6.62
N ILE A 67 -1.28 -7.27 7.28
CA ILE A 67 -2.68 -6.84 7.02
C ILE A 67 -3.21 -6.10 8.25
N PRO A 68 -3.91 -4.96 8.09
CA PRO A 68 -4.44 -4.22 9.22
C PRO A 68 -5.65 -4.96 9.80
N GLN A 69 -5.90 -4.76 11.09
CA GLN A 69 -6.77 -5.61 11.90
C GLN A 69 -8.21 -5.69 11.37
N ASP A 70 -8.71 -4.59 10.82
CA ASP A 70 -10.03 -4.43 10.18
C ASP A 70 -10.21 -5.34 8.96
N LEU A 71 -9.15 -5.54 8.16
CA LEU A 71 -9.20 -6.33 6.93
C LEU A 71 -8.78 -7.81 7.13
N ARG A 72 -8.12 -8.14 8.25
CA ARG A 72 -7.61 -9.51 8.50
C ARG A 72 -8.66 -10.59 8.35
N ARG A 73 -9.88 -10.35 8.85
CA ARG A 73 -10.97 -11.34 8.80
C ARG A 73 -11.28 -11.77 7.37
N HIS A 74 -11.31 -10.83 6.41
CA HIS A 74 -11.56 -11.14 5.02
C HIS A 74 -10.49 -12.07 4.43
N TYR A 75 -9.21 -11.76 4.66
CA TYR A 75 -8.08 -12.59 4.21
C TYR A 75 -8.04 -13.95 4.87
N TYR A 76 -8.38 -13.99 6.16
CA TYR A 76 -8.52 -15.22 6.92
C TYR A 76 -9.59 -16.14 6.29
N VAL A 77 -10.78 -15.61 6.00
CA VAL A 77 -11.83 -16.37 5.30
C VAL A 77 -11.34 -16.88 3.95
N HIS A 78 -10.65 -16.04 3.17
CA HIS A 78 -10.11 -16.44 1.87
C HIS A 78 -9.06 -17.56 2.02
N ALA A 79 -8.13 -17.45 2.98
CA ALA A 79 -7.13 -18.47 3.26
C ALA A 79 -7.76 -19.82 3.64
N ALA A 80 -8.80 -19.79 4.47
CA ALA A 80 -9.53 -20.99 4.89
C ALA A 80 -10.23 -21.68 3.70
N LYS A 81 -10.85 -20.89 2.80
CA LYS A 81 -11.46 -21.40 1.57
C LYS A 81 -10.42 -22.00 0.62
N SER A 82 -9.25 -21.37 0.49
CA SER A 82 -8.13 -21.91 -0.28
C SER A 82 -7.62 -23.24 0.28
N LEU A 83 -7.45 -23.34 1.60
CA LEU A 83 -7.06 -24.61 2.25
C LEU A 83 -8.12 -25.70 2.02
N TYR A 84 -9.39 -25.35 2.19
CA TYR A 84 -10.49 -26.28 1.93
C TYR A 84 -10.45 -26.78 0.46
N SER A 85 -10.25 -25.88 -0.49
CA SER A 85 -10.11 -26.23 -1.91
C SER A 85 -8.90 -27.13 -2.15
N ALA A 86 -7.76 -26.84 -1.51
CA ALA A 86 -6.53 -27.63 -1.64
C ALA A 86 -6.73 -29.07 -1.16
N PHE A 87 -7.46 -29.29 -0.06
CA PHE A 87 -7.78 -30.64 0.41
C PHE A 87 -8.71 -31.42 -0.52
N HIS A 88 -9.43 -30.76 -1.42
CA HIS A 88 -10.30 -31.42 -2.41
C HIS A 88 -9.62 -31.58 -3.79
N THR A 89 -8.36 -31.16 -3.92
CA THR A 89 -7.60 -31.33 -5.16
C THR A 89 -7.08 -32.76 -5.24
N ASN A 90 -7.43 -33.49 -6.32
CA ASN A 90 -6.97 -34.87 -6.53
C ASN A 90 -5.49 -34.98 -6.96
N ASP A 91 -4.87 -33.86 -7.34
CA ASP A 91 -3.49 -33.79 -7.82
C ASP A 91 -2.62 -33.01 -6.83
N PRO A 92 -1.73 -33.67 -6.09
CA PRO A 92 -0.83 -33.01 -5.14
C PRO A 92 0.05 -31.91 -5.78
N ASN A 93 0.31 -31.98 -7.08
CA ASN A 93 1.11 -30.97 -7.78
C ASN A 93 0.36 -29.65 -8.03
N LYS A 94 -0.96 -29.63 -7.83
CA LYS A 94 -1.83 -28.45 -8.02
C LYS A 94 -2.29 -27.82 -6.71
N ILE A 95 -1.70 -28.22 -5.58
CA ILE A 95 -2.00 -27.62 -4.27
C ILE A 95 -1.74 -26.12 -4.29
N ASP A 96 -0.64 -25.68 -4.92
CA ASP A 96 -0.27 -24.26 -4.99
C ASP A 96 -1.31 -23.41 -5.72
N ASP A 97 -1.96 -23.96 -6.75
CA ASP A 97 -2.97 -23.25 -7.55
C ASP A 97 -4.17 -22.80 -6.69
N ALA A 98 -4.55 -23.61 -5.69
CA ALA A 98 -5.66 -23.28 -4.77
C ALA A 98 -5.36 -22.03 -3.91
N PHE A 99 -4.08 -21.68 -3.73
CA PHE A 99 -3.63 -20.51 -2.99
C PHE A 99 -3.20 -19.34 -3.90
N GLY A 100 -3.25 -19.51 -5.22
CA GLY A 100 -2.72 -18.52 -6.18
C GLY A 100 -3.31 -17.12 -5.99
N ASP A 101 -4.63 -17.03 -5.81
CA ASP A 101 -5.34 -15.75 -5.69
C ASP A 101 -4.99 -15.00 -4.40
N ILE A 102 -4.95 -15.70 -3.26
CA ILE A 102 -4.59 -15.07 -1.98
C ILE A 102 -3.11 -14.73 -1.92
N GLN A 103 -2.23 -15.57 -2.47
CA GLN A 103 -0.80 -15.28 -2.55
C GLN A 103 -0.53 -14.07 -3.45
N LYS A 104 -1.24 -13.96 -4.58
CA LYS A 104 -1.18 -12.78 -5.45
C LYS A 104 -1.65 -11.54 -4.70
N SER A 105 -2.79 -11.59 -4.04
CA SER A 105 -3.34 -10.47 -3.26
C SER A 105 -2.37 -9.99 -2.17
N LEU A 106 -1.78 -10.92 -1.41
CA LEU A 106 -0.78 -10.57 -0.38
C LEU A 106 0.50 -9.99 -0.99
N ARG A 107 0.92 -10.49 -2.15
CA ARG A 107 2.07 -9.95 -2.89
C ARG A 107 1.80 -8.53 -3.37
N ASP A 108 0.61 -8.25 -3.87
CA ASP A 108 0.23 -6.93 -4.38
C ASP A 108 0.22 -5.90 -3.24
N ILE A 109 -0.35 -6.24 -2.07
CA ILE A 109 -0.30 -5.38 -0.87
C ILE A 109 1.14 -5.11 -0.44
N ARG A 110 1.98 -6.15 -0.40
CA ARG A 110 3.40 -6.02 -0.01
C ARG A 110 4.19 -5.17 -1.00
N ASN A 111 3.88 -5.28 -2.29
CA ASN A 111 4.59 -4.59 -3.34
C ASN A 111 4.07 -3.16 -3.57
N ALA A 112 2.85 -2.83 -3.12
CA ALA A 112 2.25 -1.52 -3.35
C ALA A 112 3.13 -0.33 -2.88
N PRO A 113 3.79 -0.35 -1.69
CA PRO A 113 4.72 0.70 -1.30
C PRO A 113 5.91 0.86 -2.25
N VAL A 114 6.40 -0.26 -2.81
CA VAL A 114 7.50 -0.28 -3.78
C VAL A 114 7.03 0.32 -5.10
N VAL A 115 5.89 -0.14 -5.62
CA VAL A 115 5.30 0.38 -6.87
C VAL A 115 5.00 1.87 -6.75
N TYR A 116 4.45 2.31 -5.62
CA TYR A 116 4.22 3.73 -5.31
C TYR A 116 5.52 4.53 -5.32
N SER A 117 6.57 4.02 -4.67
CA SER A 117 7.87 4.72 -4.60
C SER A 117 8.53 4.81 -5.98
N VAL A 118 8.54 3.71 -6.74
CA VAL A 118 9.15 3.65 -8.07
C VAL A 118 8.41 4.55 -9.04
N SER A 119 7.06 4.50 -9.07
CA SER A 119 6.27 5.38 -9.95
C SER A 119 6.49 6.87 -9.63
N GLY A 120 6.54 7.24 -8.34
CA GLY A 120 6.83 8.62 -7.95
C GLY A 120 8.25 9.07 -8.29
N LEU A 121 9.27 8.20 -8.16
CA LEU A 121 10.64 8.51 -8.58
C LEU A 121 10.74 8.69 -10.10
N VAL A 122 10.13 7.80 -10.88
CA VAL A 122 10.09 7.91 -12.35
C VAL A 122 9.38 9.20 -12.77
N ALA A 123 8.26 9.55 -12.15
CA ALA A 123 7.57 10.80 -12.41
C ALA A 123 8.42 12.02 -12.05
N SER A 124 9.13 11.98 -10.92
CA SER A 124 10.05 13.06 -10.50
C SER A 124 11.17 13.28 -11.51
N ILE A 125 11.78 12.20 -12.02
CA ILE A 125 12.83 12.26 -13.05
C ILE A 125 12.26 12.80 -14.37
N ALA A 126 11.08 12.34 -14.77
CA ALA A 126 10.40 12.84 -15.97
C ALA A 126 10.13 14.35 -15.87
N CYS A 127 9.60 14.82 -14.73
CA CYS A 127 9.40 16.24 -14.47
C CYS A 127 10.71 17.03 -14.52
N MET A 128 11.81 16.47 -13.99
CA MET A 128 13.13 17.09 -14.08
C MET A 128 13.56 17.32 -15.52
N ILE A 129 13.53 16.26 -16.33
CA ILE A 129 13.95 16.31 -17.73
C ILE A 129 13.06 17.30 -18.50
N SER A 130 11.74 17.22 -18.33
CA SER A 130 10.81 18.14 -18.99
C SER A 130 11.06 19.60 -18.62
N THR A 131 11.34 19.89 -17.34
CA THR A 131 11.59 21.27 -16.89
C THR A 131 12.93 21.79 -17.42
N LEU A 132 13.97 20.95 -17.44
CA LEU A 132 15.28 21.32 -18.00
C LEU A 132 15.19 21.63 -19.50
N LEU A 133 14.47 20.80 -20.28
CA LEU A 133 14.25 21.04 -21.70
C LEU A 133 13.47 22.33 -21.96
N LEU A 134 12.46 22.63 -21.15
CA LEU A 134 11.72 23.89 -21.25
C LEU A 134 12.64 25.09 -20.95
N LEU A 135 13.50 25.00 -19.94
CA LEU A 135 14.42 26.08 -19.60
C LEU A 135 15.41 26.39 -20.70
N GLU A 136 15.94 25.35 -21.34
CA GLU A 136 16.85 25.49 -22.49
C GLU A 136 16.13 26.16 -23.66
N GLN A 137 14.86 25.78 -23.93
CA GLN A 137 14.09 26.35 -25.02
C GLN A 137 13.69 27.82 -24.82
N PHE A 138 13.39 28.22 -23.58
CA PHE A 138 12.90 29.58 -23.28
C PHE A 138 14.00 30.59 -22.92
N GLY A 139 15.27 30.16 -22.81
CA GLY A 139 16.43 31.04 -22.73
C GLY A 139 16.32 32.14 -21.65
N THR A 140 16.19 31.74 -20.38
CA THR A 140 16.01 32.70 -19.29
C THR A 140 17.34 33.38 -18.89
N PRO A 141 17.38 34.72 -18.75
CA PRO A 141 18.61 35.47 -18.46
C PRO A 141 19.22 35.22 -17.06
N ASN A 142 18.55 34.45 -16.19
CA ASN A 142 19.03 34.02 -14.87
C ASN A 142 18.80 32.51 -14.67
N SER A 143 19.24 31.72 -15.64
CA SER A 143 18.98 30.28 -15.70
C SER A 143 19.51 29.53 -14.47
N GLU A 144 20.64 29.94 -13.89
CA GLU A 144 21.24 29.29 -12.70
C GLU A 144 20.30 29.23 -11.49
N VAL A 145 19.64 30.34 -11.16
CA VAL A 145 18.72 30.40 -10.01
C VAL A 145 17.52 29.50 -10.23
N PHE A 146 17.02 29.48 -11.48
CA PHE A 146 15.89 28.65 -11.84
C PHE A 146 16.26 27.16 -11.84
N TYR A 147 17.46 26.79 -12.31
CA TYR A 147 17.96 25.42 -12.26
C TYR A 147 18.03 24.90 -10.82
N TRP A 148 18.63 25.66 -9.91
CA TRP A 148 18.72 25.27 -8.51
C TRP A 148 17.36 25.11 -7.85
N ALA A 149 16.44 26.04 -8.11
CA ALA A 149 15.11 25.97 -7.52
C ALA A 149 14.28 24.79 -8.06
N VAL A 150 14.40 24.47 -9.35
CA VAL A 150 13.78 23.27 -9.95
C VAL A 150 14.36 21.99 -9.34
N LEU A 151 15.68 21.89 -9.25
CA LEU A 151 16.34 20.72 -8.65
C LEU A 151 15.91 20.53 -7.18
N CYS A 152 15.89 21.61 -6.41
CA CYS A 152 15.46 21.59 -5.01
C CYS A 152 13.97 21.25 -4.84
N SER A 153 13.10 21.75 -5.71
CA SER A 153 11.67 21.39 -5.71
C SER A 153 11.46 19.90 -5.99
N ILE A 154 12.16 19.37 -6.99
CA ILE A 154 12.06 17.95 -7.36
C ILE A 154 12.64 17.06 -6.25
N ALA A 155 13.77 17.47 -5.65
CA ALA A 155 14.33 16.78 -4.49
C ALA A 155 13.34 16.78 -3.30
N GLY A 156 12.68 17.91 -3.03
CA GLY A 156 11.62 17.99 -2.02
C GLY A 156 10.45 17.05 -2.33
N SER A 157 9.98 17.04 -3.56
CA SER A 157 8.94 16.12 -4.04
C SER A 157 9.34 14.64 -3.88
N ALA A 158 10.57 14.27 -4.26
CA ALA A 158 11.05 12.90 -4.14
C ALA A 158 11.14 12.45 -2.67
N LEU A 159 11.64 13.32 -1.79
CA LEU A 159 11.66 13.08 -0.34
C LEU A 159 10.25 12.91 0.22
N SER A 160 9.28 13.71 -0.25
CA SER A 160 7.86 13.59 0.09
C SER A 160 7.31 12.21 -0.28
N VAL A 161 7.59 11.71 -1.50
CA VAL A 161 7.19 10.36 -1.93
C VAL A 161 7.80 9.29 -1.03
N MET A 162 9.11 9.38 -0.73
CA MET A 162 9.81 8.41 0.12
C MET A 162 9.32 8.40 1.57
N ALA A 163 9.02 9.57 2.14
CA ALA A 163 8.48 9.67 3.48
C ALA A 163 7.09 9.01 3.57
N ARG A 164 6.30 9.11 2.50
CA ARG A 164 4.91 8.63 2.47
C ARG A 164 4.77 7.17 2.08
N SER A 165 5.68 6.61 1.29
CA SER A 165 5.63 5.20 0.92
C SER A 165 5.61 4.26 2.13
N ARG A 166 6.24 4.67 3.24
CA ARG A 166 6.22 3.94 4.51
C ARG A 166 4.85 3.90 5.21
N LYS A 167 3.98 4.87 4.93
CA LYS A 167 2.64 5.00 5.53
C LYS A 167 1.52 4.51 4.62
N LEU A 168 1.85 4.12 3.39
CA LEU A 168 0.86 3.72 2.40
C LEU A 168 0.36 2.31 2.72
N TRP A 169 -0.77 2.23 3.44
CA TRP A 169 -1.57 1.01 3.47
C TRP A 169 -2.35 0.95 2.16
N SER A 170 -1.96 0.03 1.28
CA SER A 170 -2.74 -0.26 0.09
C SER A 170 -4.00 -0.99 0.51
N ASP A 171 -5.16 -0.40 0.24
CA ASP A 171 -6.41 -1.14 0.31
C ASP A 171 -6.31 -2.31 -0.69
N PRO A 172 -6.62 -3.55 -0.27
CA PRO A 172 -6.73 -4.74 -1.11
C PRO A 172 -7.37 -4.54 -2.47
N ASN A 173 -8.38 -3.68 -2.54
CA ASN A 173 -9.17 -3.46 -3.74
C ASN A 173 -8.61 -2.34 -4.62
N THR A 174 -7.50 -1.70 -4.22
CA THR A 174 -6.87 -0.68 -5.02
C THR A 174 -6.11 -1.32 -6.17
N SER A 175 -6.55 -1.06 -7.39
CA SER A 175 -5.84 -1.46 -8.60
C SER A 175 -4.41 -0.89 -8.60
N THR A 176 -3.44 -1.67 -9.07
CA THR A 176 -2.04 -1.24 -9.26
C THR A 176 -1.94 0.06 -10.06
N ILE A 177 -2.82 0.25 -11.04
CA ILE A 177 -2.88 1.48 -11.85
C ILE A 177 -3.21 2.70 -10.98
N ALA A 178 -4.13 2.55 -10.03
CA ALA A 178 -4.47 3.63 -9.10
C ALA A 178 -3.28 3.96 -8.17
N VAL A 179 -2.52 2.96 -7.72
CA VAL A 179 -1.29 3.17 -6.94
C VAL A 179 -0.24 3.93 -7.76
N ILE A 180 -0.05 3.58 -9.04
CA ILE A 180 0.86 4.27 -9.95
C ILE A 180 0.41 5.73 -10.16
N LEU A 181 -0.88 5.96 -10.43
CA LEU A 181 -1.42 7.32 -10.59
C LEU A 181 -1.24 8.15 -9.33
N GLN A 182 -1.51 7.59 -8.15
CA GLN A 182 -1.27 8.27 -6.87
C GLN A 182 0.22 8.57 -6.63
N GLY A 183 1.12 7.66 -7.01
CA GLY A 183 2.56 7.85 -6.91
C GLY A 183 3.07 8.95 -7.84
N SER A 184 2.56 9.02 -9.08
CA SER A 184 3.02 9.94 -10.12
C SER A 184 2.45 11.35 -10.02
N THR A 185 1.18 11.50 -9.63
CA THR A 185 0.50 12.80 -9.57
C THR A 185 1.11 13.75 -8.54
N ARG A 186 1.59 13.21 -7.42
CA ARG A 186 2.19 13.99 -6.34
C ARG A 186 3.46 14.73 -6.76
N PRO A 187 4.47 14.07 -7.35
CA PRO A 187 5.63 14.76 -7.87
C PRO A 187 5.34 15.84 -8.90
N ILE A 188 4.36 15.59 -9.77
CA ILE A 188 3.94 16.55 -10.79
C ILE A 188 3.40 17.81 -10.10
N ALA A 189 2.51 17.66 -9.13
CA ALA A 189 1.96 18.78 -8.37
C ALA A 189 3.05 19.53 -7.57
N GLY A 190 3.93 18.79 -6.89
CA GLY A 190 5.05 19.37 -6.14
C GLY A 190 6.02 20.17 -7.01
N ALA A 191 6.34 19.66 -8.20
CA ALA A 191 7.17 20.34 -9.18
C ALA A 191 6.49 21.63 -9.70
N ILE A 192 5.19 21.57 -10.05
CA ILE A 192 4.43 22.75 -10.51
C ILE A 192 4.40 23.83 -9.42
N LEU A 193 4.13 23.46 -8.17
CA LEU A 193 4.09 24.41 -7.05
C LEU A 193 5.46 25.02 -6.76
N GLY A 194 6.53 24.21 -6.77
CA GLY A 194 7.88 24.71 -6.57
C GLY A 194 8.31 25.68 -7.66
N VAL A 195 8.09 25.33 -8.94
CA VAL A 195 8.38 26.23 -10.07
C VAL A 195 7.56 27.52 -9.97
N SER A 196 6.27 27.42 -9.66
CA SER A 196 5.40 28.59 -9.50
C SER A 196 5.86 29.50 -8.37
N SER A 197 6.35 28.94 -7.26
CA SER A 197 6.86 29.73 -6.12
C SER A 197 8.05 30.60 -6.50
N VAL A 198 8.95 30.09 -7.36
CA VAL A 198 10.11 30.82 -7.87
C VAL A 198 9.68 32.00 -8.73
N ILE A 199 8.69 31.79 -9.61
CA ILE A 199 8.12 32.84 -10.46
C ILE A 199 7.46 33.93 -9.59
N LEU A 200 6.73 33.54 -8.55
CA LEU A 200 6.07 34.48 -7.63
C LEU A 200 7.06 35.31 -6.80
N ILE A 201 8.17 34.69 -6.35
CA ILE A 201 9.25 35.41 -5.64
C ILE A 201 9.91 36.42 -6.57
N ARG A 202 10.24 36.00 -7.80
CA ARG A 202 10.87 36.85 -8.83
C ARG A 202 9.98 37.98 -9.31
N SER A 203 8.67 37.77 -9.26
CA SER A 203 7.68 38.80 -9.60
C SER A 203 7.43 39.75 -8.42
N GLU A 204 8.19 39.62 -7.32
CA GLU A 204 8.04 40.37 -6.06
C GLU A 204 6.63 40.26 -5.43
N ILE A 205 5.84 39.27 -5.85
CA ILE A 205 4.47 39.04 -5.33
C ILE A 205 4.54 38.46 -3.92
N ILE A 206 5.53 37.58 -3.68
CA ILE A 206 5.74 36.90 -2.40
C ILE A 206 7.19 37.12 -1.97
N LEU A 207 7.40 37.56 -0.73
CA LEU A 207 8.73 37.66 -0.11
C LEU A 207 9.76 38.42 -0.97
N ALA A 208 9.42 39.63 -1.43
CA ALA A 208 10.28 40.48 -2.26
C ALA A 208 11.69 40.71 -1.67
N SER A 209 11.86 40.57 -0.34
CA SER A 209 13.16 40.63 0.33
C SER A 209 14.12 39.48 -0.01
N LEU A 210 13.66 38.42 -0.70
CA LEU A 210 14.44 37.20 -0.96
C LEU A 210 14.96 37.07 -2.40
N ASP A 211 14.66 38.02 -3.30
CA ASP A 211 14.89 37.91 -4.74
C ASP A 211 16.38 37.73 -5.16
N ASN A 212 17.31 38.09 -4.26
CA ASN A 212 18.76 38.06 -4.55
C ASN A 212 19.53 36.90 -3.89
N ASN A 213 18.89 36.06 -3.08
CA ASN A 213 19.58 34.96 -2.39
C ASN A 213 19.16 33.59 -2.97
N ILE A 214 20.03 33.00 -3.78
CA ILE A 214 19.83 31.71 -4.44
C ILE A 214 19.51 30.62 -3.42
N ASP A 215 20.23 30.58 -2.30
CA ASP A 215 20.05 29.57 -1.26
C ASP A 215 18.66 29.66 -0.62
N THR A 216 18.14 30.88 -0.45
CA THR A 216 16.82 31.07 0.14
C THR A 216 15.71 30.70 -0.84
N MET A 217 15.86 31.06 -2.12
CA MET A 217 14.91 30.64 -3.16
C MET A 217 14.89 29.12 -3.32
N ALA A 218 16.05 28.47 -3.27
CA ALA A 218 16.19 27.02 -3.30
C ALA A 218 15.52 26.35 -2.09
N ALA A 219 15.71 26.90 -0.88
CA ALA A 219 15.07 26.40 0.34
C ALA A 219 13.54 26.54 0.30
N VAL A 220 13.03 27.67 -0.21
CA VAL A 220 11.58 27.87 -0.38
C VAL A 220 11.01 26.92 -1.42
N ALA A 221 11.68 26.76 -2.58
CA ALA A 221 11.23 25.82 -3.61
C ALA A 221 11.22 24.36 -3.11
N LEU A 222 12.22 23.97 -2.31
CA LEU A 222 12.25 22.68 -1.63
C LEU A 222 11.08 22.52 -0.66
N PHE A 223 10.79 23.55 0.14
CA PHE A 223 9.67 23.54 1.08
C PHE A 223 8.32 23.42 0.38
N PHE A 224 8.09 24.16 -0.71
CA PHE A 224 6.88 24.03 -1.52
C PHE A 224 6.78 22.66 -2.19
N GLY A 225 7.90 22.08 -2.63
CA GLY A 225 7.95 20.70 -3.13
C GLY A 225 7.56 19.66 -2.06
N LEU A 226 7.91 19.91 -0.79
CA LEU A 226 7.50 19.08 0.34
C LEU A 226 6.03 19.30 0.74
N CYS A 227 5.52 20.53 0.64
CA CYS A 227 4.19 20.91 1.13
C CYS A 227 3.03 20.22 0.43
N GLU A 228 3.20 19.73 -0.80
CA GLU A 228 2.20 18.90 -1.47
C GLU A 228 1.83 17.67 -0.62
N SER A 229 2.78 17.09 0.12
CA SER A 229 2.49 16.00 1.06
C SER A 229 1.63 16.40 2.26
N ALA A 230 1.70 17.68 2.66
CA ALA A 230 1.05 18.22 3.85
C ALA A 230 -0.40 18.65 3.58
N ILE A 231 -0.72 19.15 2.38
CA ILE A 231 -2.06 19.68 2.04
C ILE A 231 -3.18 18.64 2.28
N PRO A 232 -3.06 17.36 1.86
CA PRO A 232 -4.11 16.37 2.11
C PRO A 232 -4.22 15.96 3.58
N GLU A 233 -3.12 15.95 4.34
CA GLU A 233 -3.14 15.62 5.77
C GLU A 233 -3.73 16.75 6.61
N MET A 234 -3.44 18.01 6.25
CA MET A 234 -4.10 19.17 6.84
C MET A 234 -5.60 19.18 6.55
N SER A 235 -6.02 18.87 5.32
CA SER A 235 -7.43 18.76 4.97
C SER A 235 -8.14 17.67 5.78
N LYS A 236 -7.59 16.44 5.83
CA LYS A 236 -8.17 15.33 6.62
C LYS A 236 -8.17 15.57 8.13
N SER A 237 -7.18 16.28 8.66
CA SER A 237 -7.12 16.60 10.10
C SER A 237 -8.07 17.75 10.47
N VAL A 238 -8.27 18.72 9.58
CA VAL A 238 -9.30 19.75 9.72
C VAL A 238 -10.68 19.11 9.60
N GLU A 239 -10.90 18.23 8.62
CA GLU A 239 -12.17 17.50 8.45
C GLU A 239 -12.49 16.66 9.70
N ARG A 240 -11.50 15.95 10.26
CA ARG A 240 -11.67 15.23 11.53
C ARG A 240 -11.94 16.14 12.74
N ARG A 241 -11.36 17.34 12.79
CA ARG A 241 -11.62 18.29 13.88
C ARG A 241 -12.95 19.02 13.75
N VAL A 242 -13.40 19.26 12.52
CA VAL A 242 -14.64 20.00 12.23
C VAL A 242 -15.86 19.07 12.22
N PHE A 243 -15.69 17.82 11.77
CA PHE A 243 -16.78 16.85 11.60
C PHE A 243 -16.66 15.60 12.48
N GLY A 244 -15.56 15.42 13.23
CA GLY A 244 -15.21 14.16 13.88
C GLY A 244 -15.12 14.18 15.41
N GLU A 245 -15.88 15.02 16.10
CA GLU A 245 -16.25 14.80 17.51
C GLU A 245 -17.68 14.22 17.67
N GLN A 246 -18.26 13.65 16.60
CA GLN A 246 -19.53 12.90 16.65
C GLN A 246 -19.43 11.59 15.87
N ALA A 247 -18.62 10.65 16.36
CA ALA A 247 -18.74 9.21 16.07
C ALA A 247 -18.08 8.40 17.18
#